data_AF-A0A016W3E2-F1
#
_entry.id   AF-A0A016W3E2-F1
#
_cell.length_a   1.000
_cell.length_b   1.000
_cell.length_c   1.000
_cell.angle_alpha   90.00
_cell.angle_beta   90.00
_cell.angle_gamma   90.00
#
_symmetry.space_group_name_H-M   'P 1'
#
loop_
_entity.id
_entity.type
_entity.pdbx_description
1 polymer ?
#
loop_
_entity_poly.entity_id
_entity_poly.type
_entity_poly.pdbx_seq_one_letter_code
_entity_poly.pdbx_strand_id
1 'polypeptide(L)'
;MHDYKELREQHNCKIASAAIENARDDIVNRLKTRFADVFSPGLGRCTKTKARLFLKPEARPIYRQKRPVQFASQAAVNARIDSLVSEGVLGPID
;
A
#
# COMPACT_ATOMS: atom_id res chain seq x y z
N MET A 1 12.35 -41.12 32.39
CA MET A 1 11.19 -40.32 32.87
C MET A 1 11.31 -38.82 32.59
N HIS A 2 12.52 -38.23 32.43
CA HIS A 2 12.69 -36.81 32.08
C HIS A 2 12.30 -36.51 30.62
N ASP A 3 12.72 -37.37 29.70
CA ASP A 3 12.47 -37.27 28.25
C ASP A 3 10.97 -37.17 27.87
N TYR A 4 10.11 -37.92 28.58
CA TYR A 4 8.66 -37.85 28.38
C TYR A 4 8.04 -36.52 28.82
N LYS A 5 8.59 -35.89 29.87
CA LYS A 5 8.11 -34.57 30.34
C LYS A 5 8.47 -33.49 29.32
N GLU A 6 9.69 -33.52 28.81
CA GLU A 6 10.15 -32.59 27.76
C GLU A 6 9.31 -32.71 26.48
N LEU A 7 9.05 -33.94 26.03
CA LEU A 7 8.21 -34.18 24.84
C LEU A 7 6.79 -33.64 25.02
N ARG A 8 6.21 -33.80 26.22
CA ARG A 8 4.87 -33.26 26.55
C ARG A 8 4.87 -31.74 26.58
N GLU A 9 5.91 -31.12 27.13
CA GLU A 9 6.04 -29.66 27.17
C GLU A 9 6.19 -29.06 25.76
N GLN A 10 7.01 -29.66 24.92
CA GLN A 10 7.14 -29.29 23.50
C GLN A 10 5.82 -29.41 22.75
N HIS A 11 5.07 -30.49 22.98
CA HIS A 11 3.75 -30.67 22.37
C HIS A 11 2.78 -29.57 22.82
N ASN A 12 2.73 -29.27 24.11
CA ASN A 12 1.87 -28.20 24.64
C ASN A 12 2.24 -26.83 24.06
N CYS A 13 3.53 -26.52 23.94
CA CYS A 13 4.00 -25.28 23.32
C CYS A 13 3.58 -25.18 21.85
N LYS A 14 3.66 -26.27 21.08
CA LYS A 14 3.21 -26.31 19.67
C LYS A 14 1.70 -26.10 19.53
N ILE A 15 0.90 -26.66 20.43
CA ILE A 15 -0.56 -26.45 20.42
C ILE A 15 -0.89 -25.00 20.79
N ALA A 16 -0.20 -24.43 21.77
CA ALA A 16 -0.36 -23.03 22.16
C ALA A 16 0.00 -22.08 21.01
N SER A 17 1.10 -22.32 20.29
CA SER A 17 1.49 -21.49 19.13
C SER A 17 0.46 -21.59 18.00
N ALA A 18 0.00 -22.79 17.67
CA ALA A 18 -1.03 -23.00 16.65
C ALA A 18 -2.36 -22.30 17.02
N ALA A 19 -2.75 -22.32 18.30
CA ALA A 19 -3.94 -21.60 18.77
C ALA A 19 -3.81 -20.08 18.59
N ILE A 20 -2.62 -19.51 18.84
CA ILE A 20 -2.33 -18.09 18.62
C ILE A 20 -2.38 -17.73 17.13
N GLU A 21 -1.82 -18.58 16.26
CA GLU A 21 -1.88 -18.41 14.81
C GLU A 21 -3.32 -18.42 14.30
N ASN A 22 -4.12 -19.39 14.74
CA ASN A 22 -5.55 -19.45 14.39
C ASN A 22 -6.32 -18.22 14.88
N ALA A 23 -6.06 -17.76 16.11
CA ALA A 23 -6.69 -16.55 16.64
C ALA A 23 -6.28 -15.29 15.84
N ARG A 24 -5.04 -15.23 15.37
CA ARG A 24 -4.56 -14.16 14.49
C ARG A 24 -5.31 -14.18 13.15
N ASP A 25 -5.44 -15.35 12.54
CA ASP A 25 -6.12 -15.48 11.24
C ASP A 25 -7.60 -15.13 11.35
N ASP A 26 -8.28 -15.53 12.43
CA ASP A 26 -9.66 -15.12 12.70
C ASP A 26 -9.79 -13.59 12.81
N ILE A 27 -8.89 -12.95 13.55
CA ILE A 27 -8.87 -11.48 13.68
C ILE A 27 -8.67 -10.82 12.31
N VAL A 28 -7.70 -11.30 11.51
CA VAL A 28 -7.41 -10.76 10.18
C VAL A 28 -8.61 -10.92 9.26
N ASN A 29 -9.24 -12.10 9.24
CA ASN A 29 -10.41 -12.38 8.42
C ASN A 29 -11.60 -11.49 8.83
N ARG A 30 -11.82 -11.30 10.13
CA ARG A 30 -12.85 -10.39 10.65
C ARG A 30 -12.59 -8.94 10.23
N LEU A 31 -11.34 -8.47 10.28
CA LEU A 31 -10.97 -7.13 9.83
C LEU A 31 -11.16 -6.95 8.32
N LYS A 32 -10.70 -7.90 7.51
CA LYS A 32 -10.88 -7.89 6.05
C LYS A 32 -12.36 -7.85 5.66
N THR A 33 -13.19 -8.62 6.36
CA THR A 33 -14.64 -8.66 6.10
C THR A 33 -15.29 -7.34 6.52
N ARG A 34 -14.97 -6.82 7.70
CA ARG A 34 -15.59 -5.60 8.24
C ARG A 34 -15.17 -4.33 7.50
N PHE A 35 -13.95 -4.29 6.99
CA PHE A 35 -13.35 -3.11 6.35
C PHE A 35 -12.86 -3.45 4.93
N ALA A 36 -13.68 -4.14 4.15
CA ALA A 36 -13.33 -4.62 2.81
C ALA A 36 -12.67 -3.54 1.94
N ASP A 37 -13.20 -2.32 1.96
CA ASP A 37 -12.68 -1.19 1.18
C ASP A 37 -11.23 -0.82 1.55
N VAL A 38 -10.85 -0.94 2.83
CA VAL A 38 -9.48 -0.63 3.30
C VAL A 38 -8.47 -1.66 2.79
N PHE A 39 -8.93 -2.91 2.60
CA PHE A 39 -8.11 -4.01 2.09
C PHE A 39 -8.30 -4.24 0.59
N SER A 40 -9.09 -3.39 -0.08
CA SER A 40 -9.29 -3.48 -1.52
C SER A 40 -7.95 -3.21 -2.24
N PRO A 41 -7.62 -3.96 -3.30
CA PRO A 41 -6.40 -3.72 -4.04
C PRO A 41 -6.47 -2.38 -4.77
N GLY A 42 -5.38 -1.60 -4.73
CA GLY A 42 -5.28 -0.32 -5.42
C GLY A 42 -4.94 0.84 -4.50
N LEU A 43 -4.98 2.05 -5.05
CA LEU A 43 -4.72 3.28 -4.30
C LEU A 43 -6.03 3.83 -3.70
N GLY A 44 -5.98 4.13 -2.40
CA GLY A 44 -7.05 4.85 -1.72
C GLY A 44 -6.98 6.36 -1.98
N ARG A 45 -8.14 7.03 -1.91
CA ARG A 45 -8.24 8.50 -2.00
C ARG A 45 -8.50 9.10 -0.62
N CYS A 46 -7.62 9.99 -0.17
CA CYS A 46 -7.88 10.78 1.04
C CYS A 46 -9.06 11.75 0.80
N THR A 47 -10.12 11.61 1.60
CA THR A 47 -11.32 12.45 1.53
C THR A 47 -11.41 13.49 2.65
N LYS A 48 -10.54 13.39 3.67
CA LYS A 48 -10.61 14.23 4.86
C LYS A 48 -10.01 15.61 4.66
N THR A 49 -8.97 15.73 3.84
CA THR A 49 -8.23 16.97 3.65
C THR A 49 -7.78 17.11 2.21
N LYS A 50 -7.71 18.35 1.71
CA LYS A 50 -7.07 18.70 0.44
C LYS A 50 -5.76 19.43 0.71
N ALA A 51 -4.69 19.04 0.01
CA ALA A 51 -3.42 19.74 0.07
C ALA A 51 -3.59 21.15 -0.53
N ARG A 52 -3.06 22.17 0.16
CA ARG A 52 -3.02 23.56 -0.32
C ARG A 52 -1.56 23.97 -0.43
N LEU A 53 -1.21 24.56 -1.58
CA LEU A 53 0.11 25.12 -1.82
C LEU A 53 0.04 26.64 -1.62
N PHE A 54 0.96 27.18 -0.83
CA PHE A 54 1.10 28.62 -0.64
C PHE A 54 2.33 29.11 -1.40
N LEU A 55 2.14 30.16 -2.21
CA LEU A 55 3.22 30.76 -2.97
C LEU A 55 4.02 31.72 -2.09
N LYS A 56 5.32 31.79 -2.35
CA LYS A 56 6.16 32.86 -1.79
C LYS A 56 5.73 34.21 -2.40
N PRO A 57 5.93 35.33 -1.68
CA PRO A 57 5.79 36.65 -2.27
C PRO A 57 6.58 36.75 -3.58
N GLU A 58 6.01 37.41 -4.59
CA GLU A 58 6.60 37.60 -5.94
C GLU A 58 6.83 36.33 -6.79
N ALA A 59 6.31 35.16 -6.39
CA ALA A 59 6.40 33.96 -7.22
C ALA A 59 5.59 34.13 -8.53
N ARG A 60 6.22 33.78 -9.67
CA ARG A 60 5.61 33.82 -11.01
C ARG A 60 5.60 32.44 -11.65
N PRO A 61 4.58 32.06 -12.42
CA PRO A 61 4.60 30.81 -13.19
C PRO A 61 5.77 30.79 -14.17
N ILE A 62 6.45 29.64 -14.29
CA ILE A 62 7.55 29.45 -15.24
C ILE A 62 7.23 28.22 -16.09
N TYR A 63 7.14 28.42 -17.40
CA TYR A 63 7.06 27.31 -18.34
C TYR A 63 8.43 26.65 -18.51
N ARG A 64 8.47 25.32 -18.44
CA ARG A 64 9.67 24.52 -18.66
C ARG A 64 9.36 23.44 -19.69
N GLN A 65 10.17 23.37 -20.75
CA GLN A 65 10.07 22.30 -21.73
C GLN A 65 10.39 20.94 -21.09
N LYS A 66 9.78 19.87 -21.64
CA LYS A 66 10.03 18.50 -21.19
C LYS A 66 11.51 18.12 -21.32
N ARG A 67 12.02 17.37 -20.36
CA ARG A 67 13.38 16.81 -20.45
C ARG A 67 13.40 15.68 -21.48
N PRO A 68 14.47 15.54 -22.29
CA PRO A 68 14.65 14.37 -23.14
C PRO A 68 14.71 13.10 -22.28
N VAL A 69 13.93 12.10 -22.65
CA VAL A 69 13.95 10.77 -22.04
C VAL A 69 14.69 9.84 -23.00
N GLN A 70 15.55 8.97 -22.48
CA GLN A 70 16.25 7.99 -23.28
C GLN A 70 15.26 7.05 -23.96
N PHE A 71 15.51 6.71 -25.23
CA PHE A 71 14.62 5.86 -26.02
C PHE A 71 14.27 4.54 -25.31
N ALA A 72 15.28 3.88 -24.71
CA ALA A 72 15.09 2.63 -23.97
C ALA A 72 14.14 2.74 -22.78
N SER A 73 14.03 3.92 -22.16
CA SER A 73 13.17 4.15 -20.98
C SER A 73 11.80 4.71 -21.34
N GLN A 74 11.61 5.18 -22.58
CA GLN A 74 10.40 5.89 -22.99
C GLN A 74 9.14 5.04 -22.80
N ALA A 75 9.20 3.75 -23.18
CA ALA A 75 8.07 2.84 -23.05
C ALA A 75 7.66 2.62 -21.58
N ALA A 76 8.64 2.42 -20.69
CA ALA A 76 8.38 2.22 -19.26
C ALA A 76 7.79 3.47 -18.60
N VAL A 77 8.31 4.66 -18.96
CA VAL A 77 7.79 5.94 -18.44
C VAL A 77 6.35 6.16 -18.90
N ASN A 78 6.05 5.96 -20.18
CA ASN A 78 4.70 6.13 -20.71
C ASN A 78 3.72 5.15 -20.05
N ALA A 79 4.08 3.86 -19.95
CA ALA A 79 3.23 2.86 -19.31
C ALA A 79 2.90 3.22 -17.85
N ARG A 80 3.86 3.81 -17.12
CA ARG A 80 3.61 4.28 -15.75
C ARG A 80 2.69 5.49 -15.72
N ILE A 81 2.85 6.44 -16.65
CA ILE A 81 1.94 7.59 -16.76
C ILE A 81 0.51 7.10 -17.04
N ASP A 82 0.33 6.17 -17.99
CA ASP A 82 -0.98 5.62 -18.33
C ASP A 82 -1.64 4.91 -17.13
N SER A 83 -0.85 4.17 -16.34
CA SER A 83 -1.31 3.56 -15.07
C SER A 83 -1.73 4.62 -14.04
N LEU A 84 -1.02 5.73 -13.92
CA LEU A 84 -1.41 6.81 -12.99
C LEU A 84 -2.66 7.56 -13.45
N VAL A 85 -2.88 7.66 -14.77
CA VAL A 85 -4.10 8.23 -15.34
C VAL A 85 -5.29 7.29 -15.07
N SER A 86 -5.12 5.97 -15.28
CA SER A 86 -6.19 5.00 -15.01
C SER A 86 -6.52 4.87 -13.52
N GLU A 87 -5.54 5.02 -12.64
CA GLU A 87 -5.71 5.11 -11.18
C GLU A 87 -6.35 6.46 -10.73
N GLY A 88 -6.54 7.42 -11.64
CA GLY A 88 -7.12 8.73 -11.33
C GLY A 88 -6.20 9.66 -10.53
N VAL A 89 -4.90 9.36 -10.48
CA VAL A 89 -3.87 10.19 -9.82
C VAL A 89 -3.48 11.38 -10.69
N LEU A 90 -3.38 11.18 -12.01
CA LEU A 90 -3.07 12.21 -12.99
C LEU A 90 -4.27 12.47 -13.91
N GLY A 91 -4.37 13.71 -14.40
CA GLY A 91 -5.34 14.11 -15.41
C GLY A 91 -4.74 15.17 -16.34
N PRO A 92 -5.23 15.26 -17.60
CA PRO A 92 -4.78 16.29 -18.53
C PRO A 92 -5.13 17.69 -18.01
N ILE A 93 -4.27 18.65 -18.35
CA ILE A 93 -4.45 20.08 -18.09
C ILE A 93 -4.32 20.84 -19.42
N ASP A 94 -5.01 21.97 -19.51
CA ASP A 94 -4.97 22.87 -20.67
C ASP A 94 -3.72 23.76 -20.70
#